data_AF-A0A6P9CFJ7-F1
#
_entry.id   AF-A0A6P9CFJ7-F1
#
_cell.length_a   1.000
_cell.length_b   1.000
_cell.length_c   1.000
_cell.angle_alpha   90.00
_cell.angle_beta   90.00
_cell.angle_gamma   90.00
#
_symmetry.space_group_name_H-M   'P 1'
#
loop_
_entity.id
_entity.type
_entity.pdbx_description
1 polymer ?
#
loop_
_entity_poly.entity_id
_entity_poly.type
_entity_poly.pdbx_seq_one_letter_code
_entity_poly.pdbx_strand_id
1 'polypeptide(L)'
;MTSAAWREAATLLLAVGGKQPLLRPAAAFDYQVLLLRRSARTPFLPSAQVFPGGVADASDFSPAWRELLPDAPRCGLGAQPAARPPLFAARRPELGEASLPADAAFRICAIRETFEESGLLLVVPAGQAAARTDGAAALLSAQRLMPAARLEEWRRKVQGDPGSFLQLCRLLGCVPHLRALHEWGNWLTPVHLAGPAGRRYDTAFYLCCCLGEEPPAASHDRQEVADCRWSTPLEAVELFNSGEVCIAPPQLYELCRLCHFSSLRDLERFSSERALEGCERWMSVILKASDGYIQLLPGDDLYPKDPDFTGEKKPMLTTNKNIEELMKEGRNLHRLVIQNFNTTIHMNIESKYKHINPVILDSKM
;
A
#
# COMPACT_ATOMS: atom_id res chain seq x y z
N MET A 1 -9.98 -27.72 5.24
CA MET A 1 -9.44 -26.45 4.73
C MET A 1 -10.09 -25.33 5.53
N THR A 2 -9.46 -24.88 6.62
CA THR A 2 -9.90 -23.66 7.29
C THR A 2 -9.58 -22.52 6.34
N SER A 3 -10.59 -21.93 5.69
CA SER A 3 -10.41 -20.72 4.89
C SER A 3 -9.73 -19.69 5.78
N ALA A 4 -8.60 -19.13 5.34
CA ALA A 4 -7.91 -18.09 6.10
C ALA A 4 -8.89 -16.98 6.48
N ALA A 5 -8.78 -16.44 7.70
CA ALA A 5 -9.68 -15.41 8.21
C ALA A 5 -9.58 -14.07 7.44
N TRP A 6 -8.65 -13.97 6.48
CA TRP A 6 -8.42 -12.84 5.60
C TRP A 6 -7.82 -13.32 4.27
N ARG A 7 -7.90 -12.46 3.24
CA ARG A 7 -7.18 -12.60 1.96
C ARG A 7 -5.90 -11.78 2.04
N GLU A 8 -4.85 -12.22 1.36
CA GLU A 8 -3.58 -11.49 1.33
C GLU A 8 -3.51 -10.60 0.11
N ALA A 9 -3.08 -9.36 0.30
CA ALA A 9 -3.12 -8.31 -0.71
C ALA A 9 -1.81 -7.54 -0.73
N ALA A 10 -1.55 -6.84 -1.84
CA ALA A 10 -0.43 -5.93 -1.95
C ALA A 10 -0.85 -4.60 -2.58
N THR A 11 -0.28 -3.52 -2.06
CA THR A 11 -0.57 -2.13 -2.42
C THR A 11 0.72 -1.42 -2.74
N LEU A 12 0.71 -0.58 -3.78
CA LEU A 12 1.86 0.21 -4.22
C LEU A 12 1.63 1.71 -3.98
N LEU A 13 2.42 2.30 -3.09
CA LEU A 13 2.62 3.74 -3.04
C LEU A 13 3.62 4.09 -4.14
N LEU A 14 3.13 4.55 -5.28
CA LEU A 14 3.97 4.96 -6.39
C LEU A 14 4.21 6.47 -6.32
N ALA A 15 5.46 6.86 -6.06
CA ALA A 15 5.91 8.25 -5.99
C ALA A 15 6.76 8.60 -7.22
N VAL A 16 6.42 9.70 -7.90
CA VAL A 16 7.11 10.15 -9.13
C VAL A 16 7.45 11.62 -9.00
N GLY A 17 8.64 12.01 -9.46
CA GLY A 17 9.06 13.40 -9.47
C GLY A 17 8.16 14.24 -10.38
N GLY A 18 8.09 15.55 -10.15
CA GLY A 18 7.36 16.42 -11.05
C GLY A 18 7.83 17.86 -10.98
N LYS A 19 7.98 18.51 -12.14
CA LYS A 19 8.11 19.97 -12.20
C LYS A 19 6.70 20.57 -12.26
N GLN A 20 6.09 20.90 -11.13
CA GLN A 20 4.90 21.75 -11.22
C GLN A 20 5.29 23.18 -11.66
N PRO A 21 4.60 23.78 -12.65
CA PRO A 21 4.51 25.23 -12.73
C PRO A 21 3.69 25.71 -11.53
N LEU A 22 4.33 26.52 -10.68
CA LEU A 22 3.78 27.11 -9.47
C LEU A 22 2.49 27.90 -9.75
N LEU A 23 1.33 27.27 -9.63
CA LEU A 23 0.04 27.98 -9.62
C LEU A 23 -0.46 28.27 -8.20
N ARG A 24 0.22 27.76 -7.16
CA ARG A 24 0.03 28.14 -5.76
C ARG A 24 1.40 28.22 -5.06
N PRO A 25 1.60 29.08 -4.04
CA PRO A 25 2.86 29.22 -3.30
C PRO A 25 3.27 27.99 -2.47
N ALA A 26 2.62 26.83 -2.64
CA ALA A 26 2.79 25.63 -1.83
C ALA A 26 3.83 24.64 -2.40
N ALA A 27 4.94 25.14 -2.95
CA ALA A 27 6.06 24.26 -3.33
C ALA A 27 6.80 23.75 -2.10
N ALA A 28 6.19 22.79 -1.42
CA ALA A 28 6.81 22.01 -0.37
C ALA A 28 7.21 20.61 -0.85
N PHE A 29 6.71 20.10 -1.98
CA PHE A 29 7.00 18.75 -2.47
C PHE A 29 7.49 18.76 -3.93
N ASP A 30 8.55 18.00 -4.23
CA ASP A 30 9.06 17.81 -5.61
C ASP A 30 8.54 16.51 -6.28
N TYR A 31 7.57 15.86 -5.64
CA TYR A 31 6.94 14.64 -6.14
C TYR A 31 5.44 14.58 -5.85
N GLN A 32 4.81 13.67 -6.58
CA GLN A 32 3.41 13.30 -6.42
C GLN A 32 3.29 11.79 -6.23
N VAL A 33 2.20 11.36 -5.62
CA VAL A 33 1.83 9.95 -5.47
C VAL A 33 0.59 9.62 -6.29
N LEU A 34 0.54 8.40 -6.81
CA LEU A 34 -0.62 7.92 -7.55
C LEU A 34 -1.75 7.54 -6.59
N LEU A 35 -2.89 8.19 -6.74
CA LEU A 35 -4.14 7.86 -6.06
C LEU A 35 -5.21 7.49 -7.09
N LEU A 36 -5.95 6.45 -6.79
CA LEU A 36 -7.09 5.98 -7.54
C LEU A 36 -8.36 6.33 -6.79
N ARG A 37 -9.45 6.62 -7.50
CA ARG A 37 -10.79 6.69 -6.91
C ARG A 37 -11.56 5.43 -7.27
N ARG A 38 -11.97 4.68 -6.26
CA ARG A 38 -12.80 3.48 -6.47
C ARG A 38 -14.14 3.85 -7.12
N SER A 39 -14.68 2.94 -7.93
CA SER A 39 -16.02 3.07 -8.49
C SER A 39 -17.07 3.16 -7.39
N ALA A 40 -18.08 4.02 -7.58
CA ALA A 40 -19.22 4.11 -6.65
C ALA A 40 -20.01 2.80 -6.53
N ARG A 41 -19.79 1.86 -7.46
CA ARG A 41 -20.46 0.54 -7.49
C ARG A 41 -19.75 -0.51 -6.65
N THR A 42 -18.57 -0.22 -6.10
CA THR A 42 -17.83 -1.21 -5.30
C THR A 42 -18.53 -1.45 -3.96
N PRO A 43 -18.62 -2.71 -3.48
CA PRO A 43 -19.30 -3.04 -2.23
C PRO A 43 -18.50 -2.63 -0.97
N PHE A 44 -17.22 -2.29 -1.11
CA PHE A 44 -16.35 -1.94 0.00
C PHE A 44 -15.65 -0.61 -0.27
N LEU A 45 -15.97 0.40 0.56
CA LEU A 45 -15.46 1.77 0.47
C LEU A 45 -15.72 2.43 -0.91
N PRO A 46 -16.99 2.63 -1.30
CA PRO A 46 -17.33 3.27 -2.57
C PRO A 46 -16.82 4.70 -2.64
N SER A 47 -16.32 5.07 -3.82
CA SER A 47 -15.77 6.40 -4.11
C SER A 47 -14.55 6.81 -3.27
N ALA A 48 -14.02 5.92 -2.43
CA ALA A 48 -12.83 6.20 -1.63
C ALA A 48 -11.60 6.33 -2.51
N GLN A 49 -10.66 7.19 -2.09
CA GLN A 49 -9.34 7.25 -2.67
C GLN A 49 -8.42 6.22 -2.04
N VAL A 50 -7.66 5.56 -2.90
CA VAL A 50 -6.76 4.47 -2.55
C VAL A 50 -5.51 4.50 -3.42
N PHE A 51 -4.38 4.08 -2.87
CA PHE A 51 -3.23 3.60 -3.65
C PHE A 51 -3.64 2.36 -4.46
N PRO A 52 -3.03 2.14 -5.64
CA PRO A 52 -3.25 0.94 -6.43
C PRO A 52 -2.88 -0.33 -5.66
N GLY A 53 -3.67 -1.38 -5.83
CA GLY A 53 -3.42 -2.66 -5.19
C GLY A 53 -4.64 -3.55 -5.09
N GLY A 54 -4.38 -4.83 -4.82
CA GLY A 54 -5.42 -5.84 -4.80
C GLY A 54 -4.92 -7.16 -4.22
N VAL A 55 -5.70 -8.20 -4.43
CA VAL A 55 -5.46 -9.50 -3.80
C VAL A 55 -4.42 -10.28 -4.60
N ALA A 56 -3.51 -10.93 -3.89
CA ALA A 56 -2.56 -11.82 -4.54
C ALA A 56 -3.26 -13.00 -5.19
N ASP A 57 -2.89 -13.28 -6.43
CA ASP A 57 -3.38 -14.41 -7.20
C ASP A 57 -2.35 -15.56 -7.17
N ALA A 58 -2.79 -16.80 -7.36
CA ALA A 58 -1.90 -17.95 -7.40
C ALA A 58 -0.82 -17.82 -8.51
N SER A 59 -1.14 -17.12 -9.60
CA SER A 59 -0.19 -16.84 -10.68
C SER A 59 0.96 -15.91 -10.28
N ASP A 60 0.78 -15.05 -9.27
CA ASP A 60 1.86 -14.22 -8.72
C ASP A 60 2.94 -15.09 -8.05
N PHE A 61 2.57 -16.27 -7.56
CA PHE A 61 3.46 -17.25 -6.94
C PHE A 61 4.00 -18.30 -7.93
N SER A 62 3.62 -18.20 -9.20
CA SER A 62 3.91 -19.23 -10.20
C SER A 62 5.42 -19.48 -10.36
N PRO A 63 5.88 -20.74 -10.35
CA PRO A 63 7.29 -21.06 -10.61
C PRO A 63 7.74 -20.63 -12.02
N ALA A 64 6.81 -20.44 -12.96
CA ALA A 64 7.11 -20.02 -14.33
C ALA A 64 7.78 -18.63 -14.41
N TRP A 65 7.63 -17.79 -13.38
CA TRP A 65 8.37 -16.53 -13.29
C TRP A 65 9.89 -16.72 -13.19
N ARG A 66 10.37 -17.88 -12.73
CA ARG A 66 11.81 -18.19 -12.64
C ARG A 66 12.50 -18.23 -14.01
N GLU A 67 11.74 -18.42 -15.08
CA GLU A 67 12.27 -18.34 -16.46
C GLU A 67 12.70 -16.92 -16.85
N LEU A 68 12.12 -15.89 -16.21
CA LEU A 68 12.39 -14.50 -16.53
C LEU A 68 13.15 -13.76 -15.42
N LEU A 69 12.84 -14.08 -14.16
CA LEU A 69 13.46 -13.44 -13.00
C LEU A 69 14.91 -13.89 -12.81
N PRO A 70 15.76 -13.07 -12.17
CA PRO A 70 17.13 -13.46 -11.85
C PRO A 70 17.20 -14.78 -11.07
N ASP A 71 18.07 -15.68 -11.52
CA ASP A 71 18.47 -16.88 -10.77
C ASP A 71 19.44 -16.50 -9.64
N ALA A 72 18.89 -15.87 -8.63
CA ALA A 72 19.60 -15.33 -7.48
C ALA A 72 18.71 -15.44 -6.23
N PRO A 73 19.27 -15.34 -5.01
CA PRO A 73 18.49 -15.39 -3.77
C PRO A 73 17.29 -14.44 -3.82
N ARG A 74 16.11 -14.99 -3.53
CA ARG A 74 14.83 -14.25 -3.51
C ARG A 74 14.59 -13.51 -4.84
N CYS A 75 14.93 -14.13 -5.97
CA CYS A 75 14.70 -13.58 -7.31
C CYS A 75 15.41 -12.23 -7.56
N GLY A 76 16.63 -12.10 -7.03
CA GLY A 76 17.44 -10.88 -7.15
C GLY A 76 17.17 -9.83 -6.08
N LEU A 77 16.30 -10.09 -5.10
CA LEU A 77 16.10 -9.21 -3.94
C LEU A 77 17.25 -9.29 -2.91
N GLY A 78 18.18 -10.23 -3.09
CA GLY A 78 19.32 -10.41 -2.21
C GLY A 78 18.97 -11.17 -0.92
N ALA A 79 19.98 -11.34 -0.06
CA ALA A 79 19.82 -12.05 1.21
C ALA A 79 18.89 -11.29 2.16
N GLN A 80 18.05 -12.02 2.88
CA GLN A 80 17.21 -11.44 3.92
C GLN A 80 18.02 -11.30 5.22
N PRO A 81 18.02 -10.14 5.89
CA PRO A 81 18.59 -10.02 7.23
C PRO A 81 17.95 -11.03 8.20
N ALA A 82 18.76 -11.69 9.04
CA ALA A 82 18.34 -12.84 9.83
C ALA A 82 17.38 -12.53 11.01
N ALA A 83 17.21 -11.26 11.38
CA ALA A 83 16.50 -10.86 12.60
C ALA A 83 15.55 -9.66 12.38
N ARG A 84 14.66 -9.75 11.38
CA ARG A 84 13.62 -8.73 11.14
C ARG A 84 12.21 -9.36 11.08
N PRO A 85 11.15 -8.66 11.50
CA PRO A 85 9.78 -9.13 11.30
C PRO A 85 9.49 -9.35 9.81
N PRO A 86 8.81 -10.45 9.45
CA PRO A 86 8.44 -10.68 8.07
C PRO A 86 7.23 -9.82 7.70
N LEU A 87 7.22 -9.29 6.48
CA LEU A 87 6.08 -8.51 5.96
C LEU A 87 4.78 -9.32 6.00
N PHE A 88 4.82 -10.64 5.78
CA PHE A 88 3.70 -11.55 6.04
C PHE A 88 4.10 -12.62 7.03
N ALA A 89 3.29 -12.82 8.06
CA ALA A 89 3.50 -13.87 9.06
C ALA A 89 3.07 -15.26 8.57
N ALA A 90 2.16 -15.33 7.59
CA ALA A 90 1.59 -16.58 7.11
C ALA A 90 2.60 -17.43 6.33
N ARG A 91 2.67 -18.72 6.67
CA ARG A 91 3.32 -19.74 5.85
C ARG A 91 2.32 -20.28 4.84
N ARG A 92 2.79 -20.59 3.63
CA ARG A 92 1.97 -21.06 2.49
C ARG A 92 2.42 -22.44 1.99
N PRO A 93 2.36 -23.50 2.82
CA PRO A 93 2.79 -24.84 2.41
C PRO A 93 1.98 -25.37 1.21
N GLU A 94 0.74 -24.91 1.02
CA GLU A 94 -0.15 -25.29 -0.08
C GLU A 94 0.36 -24.90 -1.47
N LEU A 95 1.23 -23.89 -1.57
CA LEU A 95 1.82 -23.47 -2.85
C LEU A 95 2.98 -24.36 -3.28
N GLY A 96 3.47 -25.25 -2.42
CA GLY A 96 4.59 -26.15 -2.67
C GLY A 96 5.96 -25.46 -2.73
N GLU A 97 7.03 -26.24 -2.62
CA GLU A 97 8.42 -25.74 -2.54
C GLU A 97 8.90 -25.06 -3.82
N ALA A 98 8.33 -25.41 -4.97
CA ALA A 98 8.69 -24.83 -6.26
C ALA A 98 8.20 -23.38 -6.44
N SER A 99 7.19 -22.97 -5.66
CA SER A 99 6.60 -21.64 -5.73
C SER A 99 7.62 -20.52 -5.55
N LEU A 100 7.29 -19.34 -6.06
CA LEU A 100 8.11 -18.16 -5.79
C LEU A 100 8.11 -17.82 -4.29
N PRO A 101 9.25 -17.32 -3.78
CA PRO A 101 9.28 -16.73 -2.44
C PRO A 101 8.22 -15.64 -2.30
N ALA A 102 7.54 -15.63 -1.15
CA ALA A 102 6.43 -14.70 -0.89
C ALA A 102 6.79 -13.23 -1.16
N ASP A 103 7.96 -12.77 -0.71
CA ASP A 103 8.38 -11.38 -0.93
C ASP A 103 8.47 -11.02 -2.42
N ALA A 104 8.88 -11.95 -3.29
CA ALA A 104 8.87 -11.72 -4.73
C ALA A 104 7.44 -11.71 -5.28
N ALA A 105 6.61 -12.69 -4.89
CA ALA A 105 5.24 -12.82 -5.37
C ALA A 105 4.35 -11.61 -5.02
N PHE A 106 4.43 -11.08 -3.79
CA PHE A 106 3.62 -9.90 -3.43
C PHE A 106 4.07 -8.61 -4.11
N ARG A 107 5.35 -8.50 -4.50
CA ARG A 107 5.81 -7.40 -5.36
C ARG A 107 5.28 -7.54 -6.77
N ILE A 108 5.21 -8.76 -7.30
CA ILE A 108 4.56 -9.05 -8.59
C ILE A 108 3.08 -8.67 -8.51
N CYS A 109 2.38 -9.09 -7.45
CA CYS A 109 0.99 -8.71 -7.19
C CYS A 109 0.81 -7.19 -7.20
N ALA A 110 1.60 -6.44 -6.42
CA ALA A 110 1.48 -4.98 -6.36
C ALA A 110 1.68 -4.31 -7.74
N ILE A 111 2.63 -4.80 -8.53
CA ILE A 111 2.91 -4.28 -9.88
C ILE A 111 1.80 -4.67 -10.87
N ARG A 112 1.31 -5.92 -10.80
CA ARG A 112 0.22 -6.43 -11.63
C ARG A 112 -1.06 -5.64 -11.38
N GLU A 113 -1.46 -5.48 -10.12
CA GLU A 113 -2.65 -4.71 -9.72
C GLU A 113 -2.51 -3.25 -10.15
N THR A 114 -1.32 -2.64 -9.99
CA THR A 114 -1.07 -1.28 -10.51
C THR A 114 -1.30 -1.19 -12.01
N PHE A 115 -0.88 -2.20 -12.78
CA PHE A 115 -1.15 -2.25 -14.22
C PHE A 115 -2.65 -2.41 -14.53
N GLU A 116 -3.32 -3.34 -13.85
CA GLU A 116 -4.76 -3.56 -14.00
C GLU A 116 -5.56 -2.29 -13.70
N GLU A 117 -5.20 -1.52 -12.67
CA GLU A 117 -5.98 -0.39 -12.17
C GLU A 117 -5.59 0.97 -12.75
N SER A 118 -4.34 1.15 -13.19
CA SER A 118 -3.84 2.43 -13.71
C SER A 118 -3.24 2.38 -15.13
N GLY A 119 -2.99 1.19 -15.67
CA GLY A 119 -2.30 0.99 -16.94
C GLY A 119 -0.80 1.29 -16.91
N LEU A 120 -0.22 1.57 -15.74
CA LEU A 120 1.22 1.80 -15.58
C LEU A 120 1.96 0.47 -15.37
N LEU A 121 3.11 0.32 -16.03
CA LEU A 121 3.97 -0.86 -15.88
C LEU A 121 5.28 -0.49 -15.20
N LEU A 122 5.56 -1.14 -14.07
CA LEU A 122 6.84 -1.03 -13.39
C LEU A 122 7.70 -2.26 -13.72
N VAL A 123 8.40 -2.19 -14.84
CA VAL A 123 9.16 -3.30 -15.41
C VAL A 123 10.57 -2.89 -15.82
N VAL A 124 11.47 -3.86 -15.91
CA VAL A 124 12.83 -3.73 -16.46
C VAL A 124 13.08 -4.79 -17.52
N PRO A 125 14.00 -4.57 -18.49
CA PRO A 125 14.42 -5.62 -19.39
C PRO A 125 14.92 -6.85 -18.61
N ALA A 126 14.52 -8.07 -19.01
CA ALA A 126 14.79 -9.28 -18.26
C ALA A 126 16.30 -9.49 -17.97
N GLY A 127 17.16 -9.20 -18.95
CA GLY A 127 18.62 -9.29 -18.80
C GLY A 127 19.27 -8.22 -17.91
N GLN A 128 18.54 -7.17 -17.52
CA GLN A 128 19.05 -6.07 -16.68
C GLN A 128 18.54 -6.12 -15.23
N ALA A 129 17.62 -7.04 -14.91
CA ALA A 129 16.99 -7.13 -13.59
C ALA A 129 17.99 -7.41 -12.44
N ALA A 130 19.09 -8.13 -12.73
CA ALA A 130 20.14 -8.41 -11.76
C ALA A 130 21.22 -7.32 -11.66
N ALA A 131 21.39 -6.50 -12.71
CA ALA A 131 22.49 -5.54 -12.84
C ALA A 131 22.18 -4.17 -12.23
N ARG A 132 20.91 -3.82 -12.04
CA ARG A 132 20.52 -2.56 -11.37
C ARG A 132 20.76 -2.67 -9.86
N THR A 133 21.86 -2.07 -9.42
CA THR A 133 22.25 -2.00 -8.01
C THR A 133 21.56 -0.84 -7.30
N ASP A 134 21.21 0.21 -8.02
CA ASP A 134 20.43 1.35 -7.56
C ASP A 134 18.94 1.02 -7.53
N GLY A 135 18.29 1.18 -6.37
CA GLY A 135 16.84 1.01 -6.20
C GLY A 135 16.00 1.99 -7.03
N ALA A 136 16.64 2.95 -7.71
CA ALA A 136 16.01 3.91 -8.59
C ALA A 136 15.31 3.20 -9.76
N ALA A 137 13.98 3.15 -9.70
CA ALA A 137 13.16 2.70 -10.82
C ALA A 137 13.07 3.80 -11.89
N ALA A 138 13.18 3.39 -13.15
CA ALA A 138 12.62 4.17 -14.25
C ALA A 138 11.18 3.70 -14.47
N LEU A 139 10.21 4.60 -14.34
CA LEU A 139 8.82 4.28 -14.64
C LEU A 139 8.62 4.28 -16.15
N LEU A 140 8.36 3.11 -16.71
CA LEU A 140 8.01 3.02 -18.12
C LEU A 140 6.50 3.18 -18.23
N SER A 141 6.05 4.29 -18.83
CA SER A 141 4.67 4.32 -19.31
C SER A 141 4.52 3.16 -20.27
N ALA A 142 3.57 2.27 -19.99
CA ALA A 142 3.34 1.08 -20.79
C ALA A 142 2.98 1.42 -22.25
N GLN A 143 2.47 2.64 -22.48
CA GLN A 143 2.22 3.20 -23.81
C GLN A 143 3.51 3.48 -24.60
N ARG A 144 4.66 3.64 -23.94
CA ARG A 144 5.98 3.73 -24.58
C ARG A 144 6.47 2.37 -25.07
N LEU A 145 6.01 1.28 -24.45
CA LEU A 145 6.41 -0.10 -24.77
C LEU A 145 5.57 -0.70 -25.91
N MET A 146 4.30 -0.31 -26.01
CA MET A 146 3.40 -0.80 -27.06
C MET A 146 2.25 0.18 -27.34
N PRO A 147 1.61 0.11 -28.53
CA PRO A 147 0.48 0.97 -28.85
C PRO A 147 -0.66 0.86 -27.82
N ALA A 148 -1.27 2.00 -27.47
CA ALA A 148 -2.28 2.10 -26.41
C ALA A 148 -3.45 1.11 -26.56
N ALA A 149 -3.94 0.89 -27.79
CA ALA A 149 -5.03 -0.06 -28.04
C ALA A 149 -4.65 -1.52 -27.69
N ARG A 150 -3.42 -1.92 -28.01
CA ARG A 150 -2.91 -3.26 -27.70
C ARG A 150 -2.62 -3.41 -26.20
N LEU A 151 -2.16 -2.33 -25.57
CA LEU A 151 -1.98 -2.31 -24.12
C LEU A 151 -3.32 -2.49 -23.38
N GLU A 152 -4.37 -1.80 -23.82
CA GLU A 152 -5.70 -1.91 -23.23
C GLU A 152 -6.32 -3.30 -23.44
N GLU A 153 -6.01 -3.98 -24.55
CA GLU A 153 -6.36 -5.39 -24.74
C GLU A 153 -5.66 -6.29 -23.72
N TRP A 154 -4.35 -6.12 -23.53
CA TRP A 154 -3.61 -6.87 -22.52
C TRP A 154 -4.09 -6.58 -21.11
N ARG A 155 -4.39 -5.32 -20.80
CA ARG A 155 -4.95 -4.91 -19.51
C ARG A 155 -6.24 -5.67 -19.20
N ARG A 156 -7.20 -5.69 -20.14
CA ARG A 156 -8.44 -6.47 -20.01
C ARG A 156 -8.18 -7.97 -19.88
N LYS A 157 -7.18 -8.48 -20.61
CA LYS A 157 -6.79 -9.90 -20.52
C LYS A 157 -6.24 -10.25 -19.14
N VAL A 158 -5.39 -9.39 -18.56
CA VAL A 158 -4.83 -9.56 -17.21
C VAL A 158 -5.91 -9.45 -16.13
N GLN A 159 -6.84 -8.50 -16.25
CA GLN A 159 -7.99 -8.39 -15.35
C GLN A 159 -8.89 -9.64 -15.38
N GLY A 160 -9.03 -10.28 -16.54
CA GLY A 160 -9.81 -11.52 -16.68
C GLY A 160 -9.06 -12.77 -16.25
N ASP A 161 -7.73 -12.77 -16.35
CA ASP A 161 -6.82 -13.84 -15.97
C ASP A 161 -5.47 -13.25 -15.52
N PRO A 162 -5.22 -13.13 -14.19
CA PRO A 162 -3.97 -12.57 -13.66
C PRO A 162 -2.71 -13.25 -14.21
N GLY A 163 -2.79 -14.54 -14.58
CA GLY A 163 -1.69 -15.29 -15.19
C GLY A 163 -1.26 -14.76 -16.56
N SER A 164 -2.11 -13.99 -17.23
CA SER A 164 -1.77 -13.30 -18.46
C SER A 164 -0.74 -12.17 -18.26
N PHE A 165 -0.50 -11.73 -17.02
CA PHE A 165 0.55 -10.74 -16.74
C PHE A 165 1.94 -11.29 -17.03
N LEU A 166 2.20 -12.54 -16.64
CA LEU A 166 3.44 -13.25 -17.00
C LEU A 166 3.60 -13.35 -18.53
N GLN A 167 2.50 -13.62 -19.26
CA GLN A 167 2.53 -13.68 -20.73
C GLN A 167 2.86 -12.33 -21.36
N LEU A 168 2.32 -11.23 -20.80
CA LEU A 168 2.66 -9.88 -21.22
C LEU A 168 4.16 -9.60 -21.02
N CYS A 169 4.70 -9.95 -19.85
CA CYS A 169 6.13 -9.82 -19.56
C CYS A 169 7.01 -10.60 -20.55
N ARG A 170 6.63 -11.86 -20.87
CA ARG A 170 7.31 -12.66 -21.91
C ARG A 170 7.27 -11.98 -23.28
N LEU A 171 6.12 -11.46 -23.69
CA LEU A 171 5.95 -10.79 -24.97
C LEU A 171 6.84 -9.54 -25.08
N LEU A 172 6.93 -8.76 -24.01
CA LEU A 172 7.70 -7.52 -23.96
C LEU A 172 9.19 -7.73 -23.68
N GLY A 173 9.64 -8.95 -23.37
CA GLY A 173 11.02 -9.23 -22.98
C GLY A 173 11.42 -8.54 -21.67
N CYS A 174 10.47 -8.29 -20.78
CA CYS A 174 10.65 -7.56 -19.53
C CYS A 174 10.21 -8.38 -18.32
N VAL A 175 10.57 -7.90 -17.12
CA VAL A 175 10.11 -8.46 -15.84
C VAL A 175 9.69 -7.35 -14.87
N PRO A 176 8.80 -7.64 -13.91
CA PRO A 176 8.46 -6.69 -12.85
C PRO A 176 9.71 -6.24 -12.08
N HIS A 177 9.84 -4.93 -11.81
CA HIS A 177 11.02 -4.37 -11.15
C HIS A 177 10.98 -4.58 -9.62
N LEU A 178 11.14 -5.82 -9.17
CA LEU A 178 10.93 -6.19 -7.75
C LEU A 178 11.78 -5.37 -6.76
N ARG A 179 13.04 -5.06 -7.13
CA ARG A 179 14.00 -4.31 -6.29
C ARG A 179 13.62 -2.84 -6.06
N ALA A 180 12.77 -2.26 -6.91
CA ALA A 180 12.35 -0.86 -6.80
C ALA A 180 11.19 -0.66 -5.81
N LEU A 181 10.56 -1.76 -5.38
CA LEU A 181 9.60 -1.72 -4.29
C LEU A 181 10.38 -1.79 -2.97
N HIS A 182 9.95 -1.05 -1.96
CA HIS A 182 10.54 -1.08 -0.63
C HIS A 182 9.44 -1.40 0.38
N GLU A 183 9.70 -2.33 1.31
CA GLU A 183 8.70 -2.71 2.30
C GLU A 183 8.35 -1.48 3.15
N TRP A 184 7.07 -1.10 3.16
CA TRP A 184 6.62 0.14 3.79
C TRP A 184 5.70 -0.09 4.99
N GLY A 185 4.80 -1.06 4.92
CA GLY A 185 3.91 -1.40 6.04
C GLY A 185 3.10 -2.65 5.80
N ASN A 186 2.45 -3.17 6.84
CA ASN A 186 1.42 -4.19 6.70
C ASN A 186 0.20 -3.84 7.56
N TRP A 187 -0.96 -3.78 6.91
CA TRP A 187 -2.25 -3.53 7.54
C TRP A 187 -3.22 -4.69 7.36
N LEU A 188 -3.70 -5.23 8.48
CA LEU A 188 -4.79 -6.18 8.54
C LEU A 188 -6.11 -5.46 8.83
N THR A 189 -7.12 -5.75 8.02
CA THR A 189 -8.47 -5.21 8.19
C THR A 189 -9.03 -5.61 9.57
N PRO A 190 -9.50 -4.66 10.40
CA PRO A 190 -10.11 -4.95 11.70
C PRO A 190 -11.33 -5.88 11.56
N VAL A 191 -11.58 -6.69 12.57
CA VAL A 191 -12.73 -7.64 12.61
C VAL A 191 -14.06 -6.93 12.35
N HIS A 192 -14.26 -5.77 12.97
CA HIS A 192 -15.52 -5.01 12.90
C HIS A 192 -15.69 -4.21 11.60
N LEU A 193 -14.64 -4.05 10.80
CA LEU A 193 -14.68 -3.37 9.49
C LEU A 193 -14.65 -4.37 8.32
N ALA A 194 -14.86 -5.65 8.59
CA ALA A 194 -14.98 -6.65 7.54
C ALA A 194 -16.11 -6.23 6.58
N GLY A 195 -15.80 -6.15 5.29
CA GLY A 195 -16.76 -5.72 4.26
C GLY A 195 -17.94 -6.69 4.10
N PRO A 196 -18.82 -6.48 3.10
CA PRO A 196 -19.88 -7.42 2.78
C PRO A 196 -19.34 -8.86 2.66
N ALA A 197 -20.02 -9.81 3.29
CA ALA A 197 -19.59 -11.21 3.46
C ALA A 197 -18.35 -11.44 4.36
N GLY A 198 -17.99 -10.49 5.25
CA GLY A 198 -16.92 -10.68 6.22
C GLY A 198 -15.51 -10.62 5.62
N ARG A 199 -15.36 -9.95 4.47
CA ARG A 199 -14.07 -9.86 3.75
C ARG A 199 -13.08 -8.99 4.52
N ARG A 200 -11.93 -9.57 4.85
CA ARG A 200 -10.79 -8.91 5.50
C ARG A 200 -9.54 -9.15 4.68
N TYR A 201 -8.63 -8.20 4.75
CA TYR A 201 -7.40 -8.19 3.96
C TYR A 201 -6.18 -7.98 4.87
N ASP A 202 -5.17 -8.82 4.70
CA ASP A 202 -3.81 -8.66 5.23
C ASP A 202 -2.97 -8.08 4.09
N THR A 203 -2.69 -6.78 4.15
CA THR A 203 -2.23 -6.02 2.99
C THR A 203 -0.82 -5.52 3.21
N ALA A 204 0.12 -5.95 2.37
CA ALA A 204 1.46 -5.40 2.29
C ALA A 204 1.45 -4.08 1.50
N PHE A 205 2.05 -3.05 2.07
CA PHE A 205 2.27 -1.77 1.42
C PHE A 205 3.73 -1.72 0.99
N TYR A 206 3.96 -1.43 -0.29
CA TYR A 206 5.26 -1.20 -0.88
C TYR A 206 5.36 0.25 -1.36
N LEU A 207 6.50 0.90 -1.11
CA LEU A 207 6.80 2.22 -1.66
C LEU A 207 7.75 2.06 -2.85
N CYS A 208 7.48 2.76 -3.95
CA CYS A 208 8.38 2.85 -5.09
C CYS A 208 8.57 4.31 -5.49
N CYS A 209 9.82 4.76 -5.55
CA CYS A 209 10.18 6.11 -5.98
C CYS A 209 10.80 6.06 -7.38
N CYS A 210 10.20 6.76 -8.34
CA CYS A 210 10.70 6.85 -9.71
C CYS A 210 11.40 8.19 -9.92
N LEU A 211 12.73 8.16 -9.89
CA LEU A 211 13.58 9.35 -9.99
C LEU A 211 13.72 9.83 -11.44
N GLY A 212 13.50 11.12 -11.68
CA GLY A 212 13.84 11.77 -12.96
C GLY A 212 12.81 11.63 -14.09
N GLU A 213 11.63 11.08 -13.82
CA GLU A 213 10.49 11.06 -14.74
C GLU A 213 9.45 12.08 -14.27
N GLU A 214 8.76 12.75 -15.20
CA GLU A 214 7.49 13.42 -14.90
C GLU A 214 6.39 12.37 -14.70
N PRO A 215 5.30 12.67 -13.97
CA PRO A 215 4.23 11.71 -13.73
C PRO A 215 3.61 11.26 -15.06
N PRO A 216 3.68 9.96 -15.41
CA PRO A 216 3.11 9.49 -16.66
C PRO A 216 1.59 9.55 -16.63
N ALA A 217 0.97 9.60 -17.82
CA ALA A 217 -0.47 9.47 -17.94
C ALA A 217 -0.94 8.12 -17.36
N ALA A 218 -1.70 8.19 -16.26
CA ALA A 218 -2.42 7.07 -15.69
C ALA A 218 -3.86 7.06 -16.22
N SER A 219 -4.44 5.88 -16.40
CA SER A 219 -5.82 5.74 -16.86
C SER A 219 -6.55 4.68 -16.06
N HIS A 220 -7.78 4.99 -15.66
CA HIS A 220 -8.62 4.05 -14.92
C HIS A 220 -9.17 2.95 -15.84
N ASP A 221 -9.49 1.80 -15.27
CA ASP A 221 -9.99 0.61 -15.98
C ASP A 221 -11.46 0.69 -16.40
N ARG A 222 -12.17 1.74 -15.98
CA ARG A 222 -13.63 1.94 -16.16
C ARG A 222 -14.50 0.87 -15.51
N GLN A 223 -13.93 0.03 -14.64
CA GLN A 223 -14.65 -1.04 -13.93
C GLN A 223 -14.56 -0.80 -12.42
N GLU A 224 -13.41 -1.10 -11.83
CA GLU A 224 -13.17 -0.98 -10.39
C GLU A 224 -12.73 0.44 -10.01
N VAL A 225 -12.08 1.14 -10.94
CA VAL A 225 -11.52 2.48 -10.77
C VAL A 225 -12.29 3.48 -11.65
N ALA A 226 -12.73 4.56 -11.01
CA ALA A 226 -13.47 5.65 -11.64
C ALA A 226 -12.60 6.85 -12.00
N ASP A 227 -11.41 6.99 -11.40
CA ASP A 227 -10.50 8.12 -11.65
C ASP A 227 -9.07 7.76 -11.21
N CYS A 228 -8.07 8.36 -11.84
CA CYS A 228 -6.66 8.28 -11.45
C CYS A 228 -6.11 9.69 -11.33
N ARG A 229 -5.39 9.99 -10.25
CA ARG A 229 -4.77 11.31 -10.04
C ARG A 229 -3.36 11.17 -9.47
N TRP A 230 -2.51 12.09 -9.91
CA TRP A 230 -1.25 12.39 -9.23
C TRP A 230 -1.50 13.55 -8.28
N SER A 231 -1.21 13.35 -7.00
CA SER A 231 -1.40 14.35 -5.94
C SER A 231 -0.15 14.41 -5.08
N THR A 232 0.25 15.57 -4.60
CA THR A 232 1.21 15.60 -3.49
C THR A 232 0.56 14.95 -2.26
N PRO A 233 1.36 14.40 -1.31
CA PRO A 233 0.82 13.85 -0.07
C PRO A 233 -0.02 14.87 0.72
N LEU A 234 0.46 16.12 0.82
CA LEU A 234 -0.22 17.18 1.54
C LEU A 234 -1.58 17.53 0.90
N GLU A 235 -1.63 17.72 -0.43
CA GLU A 235 -2.88 17.99 -1.14
C GLU A 235 -3.92 16.88 -0.89
N ALA A 236 -3.50 15.62 -0.88
CA ALA A 236 -4.41 14.49 -0.62
C ALA A 236 -4.98 14.53 0.80
N VAL A 237 -4.16 14.89 1.80
CA VAL A 237 -4.62 15.04 3.19
C VAL A 237 -5.52 16.26 3.36
N GLU A 238 -5.23 17.38 2.69
CA GLU A 238 -6.07 18.59 2.70
C GLU A 238 -7.45 18.32 2.08
N LEU A 239 -7.50 17.60 0.95
CA LEU A 239 -8.75 17.16 0.34
C LEU A 239 -9.56 16.22 1.26
N PHE A 240 -8.88 15.39 2.04
CA PHE A 240 -9.55 14.55 3.05
C PHE A 240 -10.10 15.39 4.20
N ASN A 241 -9.30 16.30 4.74
CA ASN A 241 -9.67 17.17 5.87
C ASN A 241 -10.82 18.13 5.54
N SER A 242 -10.92 18.57 4.28
CA SER A 242 -12.04 19.38 3.78
C SER A 242 -13.31 18.57 3.50
N GLY A 243 -13.24 17.23 3.55
CA GLY A 243 -14.34 16.33 3.23
C GLY A 243 -14.62 16.18 1.73
N GLU A 244 -13.76 16.73 0.86
CA GLU A 244 -13.89 16.59 -0.60
C GLU A 244 -13.66 15.15 -1.07
N VAL A 245 -12.85 14.38 -0.33
CA VAL A 245 -12.54 12.98 -0.64
C VAL A 245 -12.62 12.11 0.62
N CYS A 246 -12.99 10.84 0.45
CA CYS A 246 -12.93 9.85 1.51
C CYS A 246 -11.67 9.00 1.35
N ILE A 247 -10.90 8.82 2.42
CA ILE A 247 -9.67 8.02 2.44
C ILE A 247 -9.76 7.03 3.59
N ALA A 248 -9.44 5.76 3.32
CA ALA A 248 -9.45 4.73 4.35
C ALA A 248 -8.33 4.97 5.39
N PRO A 249 -8.52 4.60 6.68
CA PRO A 249 -7.54 4.88 7.73
C PRO A 249 -6.09 4.45 7.43
N PRO A 250 -5.80 3.25 6.89
CA PRO A 250 -4.42 2.88 6.53
C PRO A 250 -3.82 3.82 5.48
N GLN A 251 -4.62 4.18 4.46
CA GLN A 251 -4.20 5.05 3.36
C GLN A 251 -3.87 6.46 3.87
N LEU A 252 -4.75 7.02 4.71
CA LEU A 252 -4.56 8.32 5.33
C LEU A 252 -3.31 8.34 6.23
N TYR A 253 -3.13 7.29 7.04
CA TYR A 253 -1.98 7.15 7.92
C TYR A 253 -0.67 7.17 7.12
N GLU A 254 -0.59 6.41 6.03
CA GLU A 254 0.60 6.40 5.19
C GLU A 254 0.80 7.73 4.44
N LEU A 255 -0.26 8.39 3.96
CA LEU A 255 -0.16 9.74 3.37
C LEU A 255 0.43 10.76 4.37
N CYS A 256 0.00 10.72 5.63
CA CYS A 256 0.56 11.58 6.67
C CYS A 256 2.03 11.26 6.98
N ARG A 257 2.49 10.02 6.82
CA ARG A 257 3.93 9.69 6.90
C ARG A 257 4.70 10.27 5.72
N LEU A 258 4.17 10.19 4.51
CA LEU A 258 4.80 10.76 3.32
C LEU A 258 4.95 12.28 3.41
N CYS A 259 4.06 12.96 4.14
CA CYS A 259 4.15 14.40 4.39
C CYS A 259 5.46 14.85 5.10
N HIS A 260 6.23 13.94 5.70
CA HIS A 260 7.56 14.25 6.24
C HIS A 260 8.62 14.53 5.18
N PHE A 261 8.41 14.09 3.94
CA PHE A 261 9.41 14.14 2.89
C PHE A 261 8.94 15.11 1.82
N SER A 262 9.61 16.27 1.72
CA SER A 262 9.45 17.22 0.62
C SER A 262 10.19 16.82 -0.65
N SER A 263 11.21 15.97 -0.51
CA SER A 263 12.13 15.54 -1.56
C SER A 263 11.96 14.06 -1.85
N LEU A 264 11.72 13.72 -3.11
CA LEU A 264 11.61 12.33 -3.58
C LEU A 264 12.88 11.56 -3.31
N ARG A 265 14.03 12.22 -3.42
CA ARG A 265 15.33 11.61 -3.18
C ARG A 265 15.51 11.27 -1.70
N ASP A 266 15.03 12.14 -0.80
CA ASP A 266 15.08 11.86 0.64
C ASP A 266 14.10 10.76 1.02
N LEU A 267 12.91 10.73 0.40
CA LEU A 267 11.94 9.63 0.54
C LEU A 267 12.52 8.29 0.04
N GLU A 268 13.15 8.29 -1.13
CA GLU A 268 13.77 7.09 -1.72
C GLU A 268 14.87 6.55 -0.81
N ARG A 269 15.81 7.41 -0.39
CA ARG A 269 16.89 7.02 0.55
C ARG A 269 16.32 6.46 1.85
N PHE A 270 15.37 7.17 2.46
CA PHE A 270 14.74 6.70 3.69
C PHE A 270 14.06 5.35 3.50
N SER A 271 13.29 5.18 2.43
CA SER A 271 12.51 3.98 2.18
C SER A 271 13.37 2.74 1.92
N SER A 272 14.48 2.89 1.16
CA SER A 272 15.41 1.80 0.87
C SER A 272 16.16 1.33 2.13
N GLU A 273 16.60 2.26 2.97
CA GLU A 273 17.26 1.96 4.26
C GLU A 273 16.28 1.33 5.26
N ARG A 274 15.09 1.93 5.44
CA ARG A 274 14.06 1.46 6.37
C ARG A 274 13.47 0.10 6.00
N ALA A 275 13.42 -0.25 4.72
CA ALA A 275 12.92 -1.56 4.28
C ALA A 275 13.77 -2.73 4.82
N LEU A 276 15.04 -2.49 5.19
CA LEU A 276 15.92 -3.49 5.78
C LEU A 276 15.48 -3.91 7.19
N GLU A 277 14.71 -3.08 7.89
CA GLU A 277 14.23 -3.32 9.25
C GLU A 277 12.96 -4.20 9.27
N GLY A 278 12.32 -4.41 8.12
CA GLY A 278 11.06 -5.16 8.00
C GLY A 278 9.83 -4.43 8.52
N CYS A 279 8.67 -5.10 8.46
CA CYS A 279 7.39 -4.55 8.92
C CYS A 279 6.67 -5.59 9.76
N GLU A 280 6.23 -5.21 10.96
CA GLU A 280 5.23 -6.00 11.67
C GLU A 280 3.83 -5.72 11.10
N ARG A 281 2.95 -6.71 11.21
CA ARG A 281 1.54 -6.55 10.82
C ARG A 281 0.78 -5.77 11.87
N TRP A 282 0.16 -4.67 11.47
CA TRP A 282 -0.74 -3.89 12.31
C TRP A 282 -2.20 -4.24 12.03
N MET A 283 -2.99 -4.32 13.09
CA MET A 283 -4.45 -4.37 13.00
C MET A 283 -4.98 -3.37 14.02
N SER A 284 -5.86 -2.47 13.61
CA SER A 284 -6.52 -1.61 14.59
C SER A 284 -7.62 -2.36 15.35
N VAL A 285 -7.81 -1.99 16.61
CA VAL A 285 -8.95 -2.45 17.42
C VAL A 285 -9.90 -1.28 17.63
N ILE A 286 -11.18 -1.48 17.32
CA ILE A 286 -12.20 -0.43 17.46
C ILE A 286 -12.70 -0.37 18.89
N LEU A 287 -12.51 0.78 19.53
CA LEU A 287 -13.13 1.18 20.78
C LEU A 287 -14.24 2.19 20.49
N LYS A 288 -15.49 1.80 20.76
CA LYS A 288 -16.66 2.69 20.66
C LYS A 288 -16.80 3.49 21.95
N ALA A 289 -16.67 4.81 21.83
CA ALA A 289 -16.94 5.79 22.89
C ALA A 289 -18.42 6.23 22.83
N SER A 290 -18.84 7.06 23.79
CA SER A 290 -20.21 7.60 23.81
C SER A 290 -20.48 8.63 22.69
N ASP A 291 -19.44 9.28 22.17
CA ASP A 291 -19.49 10.38 21.20
C ASP A 291 -18.64 10.15 19.94
N GLY A 292 -18.18 8.92 19.70
CA GLY A 292 -17.42 8.56 18.51
C GLY A 292 -16.72 7.20 18.58
N TYR A 293 -15.68 7.02 17.77
CA TYR A 293 -14.90 5.79 17.69
C TYR A 293 -13.40 6.09 17.74
N ILE A 294 -12.65 5.19 18.37
CA ILE A 294 -11.19 5.20 18.39
C ILE A 294 -10.70 3.91 17.75
N GLN A 295 -9.82 4.03 16.74
CA GLN A 295 -9.04 2.92 16.22
C GLN A 295 -7.71 2.88 16.95
N LEU A 296 -7.60 1.97 17.93
CA LEU A 296 -6.39 1.75 18.71
C LEU A 296 -5.39 0.95 17.88
N LEU A 297 -4.13 1.38 17.85
CA LEU A 297 -3.03 0.71 17.15
C LEU A 297 -2.01 0.13 18.14
N PRO A 298 -1.17 -0.82 17.70
CA PRO A 298 -0.13 -1.41 18.56
C PRO A 298 0.76 -0.36 19.22
N GLY A 299 0.99 -0.51 20.53
CA GLY A 299 1.78 0.41 21.34
C GLY A 299 0.95 1.47 22.09
N ASP A 300 -0.34 1.62 21.76
CA ASP A 300 -1.28 2.41 22.55
C ASP A 300 -1.60 1.70 23.89
N ASP A 301 -1.68 2.45 24.99
CA ASP A 301 -1.93 1.88 26.32
C ASP A 301 -3.32 1.20 26.44
N LEU A 302 -4.29 1.61 25.62
CA LEU A 302 -5.62 0.98 25.56
C LEU A 302 -5.68 -0.17 24.55
N TYR A 303 -4.64 -0.38 23.73
CA TYR A 303 -4.59 -1.51 22.80
C TYR A 303 -4.55 -2.84 23.57
N PRO A 304 -5.42 -3.82 23.24
CA PRO A 304 -5.43 -5.10 23.94
C PRO A 304 -4.09 -5.84 23.84
N LYS A 305 -3.65 -6.45 24.94
CA LYS A 305 -2.44 -7.31 24.96
C LYS A 305 -2.58 -8.53 24.04
N ASP A 306 -3.81 -9.04 23.87
CA ASP A 306 -4.15 -10.16 23.00
C ASP A 306 -5.37 -9.79 22.12
N PRO A 307 -5.15 -9.05 21.02
CA PRO A 307 -6.23 -8.61 20.13
C PRO A 307 -6.83 -9.79 19.35
N ASP A 308 -8.15 -9.78 19.16
CA ASP A 308 -8.87 -10.82 18.41
C ASP A 308 -8.60 -10.71 16.91
N PHE A 309 -7.50 -11.31 16.44
CA PHE A 309 -7.12 -11.28 15.03
C PHE A 309 -8.08 -12.05 14.11
N THR A 310 -8.75 -13.09 14.60
CA THR A 310 -9.60 -13.97 13.79
C THR A 310 -11.05 -13.49 13.76
N GLY A 311 -11.48 -12.76 14.78
CA GLY A 311 -12.87 -12.37 14.97
C GLY A 311 -13.72 -13.48 15.60
N GLU A 312 -13.09 -14.50 16.17
CA GLU A 312 -13.78 -15.61 16.84
C GLU A 312 -14.31 -15.19 18.21
N LYS A 313 -13.59 -14.31 18.91
CA LYS A 313 -13.99 -13.83 20.25
C LYS A 313 -15.10 -12.78 20.13
N LYS A 314 -15.12 -11.99 19.05
CA LYS A 314 -16.12 -10.97 18.70
C LYS A 314 -16.37 -9.80 19.68
N PRO A 315 -15.56 -9.47 20.70
CA PRO A 315 -15.90 -8.29 21.50
C PRO A 315 -15.55 -7.01 20.70
N MET A 316 -16.57 -6.20 20.38
CA MET A 316 -16.31 -4.78 20.12
C MET A 316 -16.02 -4.14 21.47
N LEU A 317 -14.90 -3.42 21.59
CA LEU A 317 -14.62 -2.70 22.82
C LEU A 317 -15.59 -1.51 22.89
N THR A 318 -16.32 -1.39 24.00
CA THR A 318 -17.29 -0.32 24.23
C THR A 318 -17.08 0.30 25.59
N THR A 319 -17.28 1.61 25.69
CA THR A 319 -17.21 2.34 26.95
C THR A 319 -18.26 3.45 26.97
N ASN A 320 -18.69 3.86 28.17
CA ASN A 320 -19.59 5.00 28.35
C ASN A 320 -18.82 6.34 28.36
N LYS A 321 -17.50 6.29 28.42
CA LYS A 321 -16.63 7.47 28.41
C LYS A 321 -16.68 8.17 27.04
N ASN A 322 -16.56 9.48 27.07
CA ASN A 322 -16.39 10.27 25.84
C ASN A 322 -14.92 10.25 25.37
N ILE A 323 -14.68 10.75 24.16
CA ILE A 323 -13.33 10.81 23.59
C ILE A 323 -12.37 11.64 24.45
N GLU A 324 -12.80 12.78 25.00
CA GLU A 324 -11.93 13.64 25.81
C GLU A 324 -11.40 12.92 27.06
N GLU A 325 -12.25 12.16 27.73
CA GLU A 325 -11.87 11.31 28.87
C GLU A 325 -10.87 10.23 28.44
N LEU A 326 -11.15 9.55 27.32
CA LEU A 326 -10.27 8.50 26.78
C LEU A 326 -8.92 9.01 26.29
N MET A 327 -8.85 10.27 25.84
CA MET A 327 -7.59 10.92 25.45
C MET A 327 -6.71 11.25 26.66
N LYS A 328 -7.29 11.35 27.87
CA LYS A 328 -6.55 11.52 29.14
C LYS A 328 -6.14 10.18 29.76
N GLU A 329 -6.58 9.06 29.18
CA GLU A 329 -6.26 7.71 29.62
C GLU A 329 -5.07 7.12 28.87
N GLY A 330 -4.06 6.73 29.63
CA GLY A 330 -2.80 6.27 29.09
C GLY A 330 -1.81 7.41 28.87
N ARG A 331 -0.53 7.07 28.89
CA ARG A 331 0.57 7.96 28.53
C ARG A 331 0.98 7.75 27.08
N ASN A 332 0.89 6.51 26.60
CA ASN A 332 1.25 6.13 25.24
C ASN A 332 0.00 6.12 24.36
N LEU A 333 -0.01 7.00 23.37
CA LEU A 333 -1.06 7.15 22.38
C LEU A 333 -0.52 6.69 21.02
N HIS A 334 -1.28 5.81 20.38
CA HIS A 334 -1.14 5.44 18.99
C HIS A 334 -2.51 5.05 18.46
N ARG A 335 -3.28 6.04 18.02
CA ARG A 335 -4.70 5.85 17.70
C ARG A 335 -5.19 6.84 16.65
N LEU A 336 -6.23 6.44 15.93
CA LEU A 336 -7.03 7.36 15.13
C LEU A 336 -8.35 7.62 15.85
N VAL A 337 -8.71 8.89 16.01
CA VAL A 337 -9.96 9.33 16.63
C VAL A 337 -10.91 9.77 15.54
N ILE A 338 -12.11 9.17 15.51
CA ILE A 338 -13.15 9.43 14.53
C ILE A 338 -14.36 10.01 15.26
N GLN A 339 -14.59 11.31 15.09
CA GLN A 339 -15.66 12.06 15.76
C GLN A 339 -16.28 13.05 14.78
N ASN A 340 -17.62 13.10 14.71
CA ASN A 340 -18.35 14.01 13.81
C ASN A 340 -17.85 13.97 12.35
N PHE A 341 -17.58 12.76 11.83
CA PHE A 341 -17.01 12.50 10.50
C PHE A 341 -15.57 12.99 10.28
N ASN A 342 -14.95 13.65 11.26
CA ASN A 342 -13.54 14.01 11.23
C ASN A 342 -12.69 12.86 11.76
N THR A 343 -11.55 12.62 11.12
CA THR A 343 -10.55 11.65 11.57
C THR A 343 -9.26 12.38 11.92
N THR A 344 -8.75 12.19 13.14
CA THR A 344 -7.46 12.76 13.58
C THR A 344 -6.54 11.65 14.06
N ILE A 345 -5.24 11.79 13.80
CA ILE A 345 -4.22 10.82 14.20
C ILE A 345 -3.49 11.34 15.43
N HIS A 346 -3.39 10.51 16.47
CA HIS A 346 -2.71 10.82 17.72
C HIS A 346 -1.64 9.77 17.97
N MET A 347 -0.37 10.18 17.88
CA MET A 347 0.77 9.31 18.14
C MET A 347 1.86 10.06 18.90
N ASN A 348 2.24 9.55 20.08
CA ASN A 348 3.32 10.12 20.89
C ASN A 348 4.40 9.10 21.29
N ILE A 349 4.30 7.88 20.75
CA ILE A 349 5.32 6.85 20.89
C ILE A 349 6.31 6.90 19.72
N GLU A 350 7.51 6.35 19.92
CA GLU A 350 8.46 6.15 18.83
C GLU A 350 8.01 4.97 17.95
N SER A 351 8.03 5.17 16.63
CA SER A 351 7.79 4.09 15.67
C SER A 351 8.89 3.03 15.77
N LYS A 352 8.50 1.75 15.83
CA LYS A 352 9.44 0.64 15.75
C LYS A 352 10.12 0.57 14.38
N TYR A 353 11.20 -0.20 14.29
CA TYR A 353 11.87 -0.55 13.02
C TYR A 353 12.36 0.67 12.24
N LYS A 354 12.79 1.71 12.97
CA LYS A 354 13.27 3.00 12.44
C LYS A 354 12.28 3.67 11.47
N HIS A 355 10.99 3.37 11.60
CA HIS A 355 9.98 4.03 10.80
C HIS A 355 9.68 5.43 11.35
N ILE A 356 8.81 6.16 10.66
CA ILE A 356 8.45 7.53 10.99
C ILE A 356 7.00 7.60 11.45
N ASN A 357 6.72 8.49 12.38
CA ASN A 357 5.35 8.78 12.80
C ASN A 357 4.63 9.57 11.69
N PRO A 358 3.29 9.54 11.63
CA PRO A 358 2.53 10.40 10.72
C PRO A 358 2.59 11.87 11.19
N VAL A 359 2.67 12.81 10.24
CA VAL A 359 2.51 14.23 10.53
C VAL A 359 1.07 14.49 11.02
N ILE A 360 0.95 15.19 12.15
CA ILE A 360 -0.34 15.66 12.67
C ILE A 360 -0.67 16.98 11.96
N LEU A 361 -1.52 16.92 10.93
CA LEU A 361 -1.98 18.08 10.18
C LEU A 361 -3.32 18.53 10.77
N ASP A 362 -3.31 19.58 11.60
CA ASP A 362 -4.52 20.16 12.16
C ASP A 362 -5.37 20.78 11.06
N SER A 363 -6.69 20.55 11.11
CA SER A 363 -7.70 21.09 10.18
C SER A 363 -7.93 22.60 10.29
N LYS A 364 -7.05 23.31 11.01
CA LYS A 364 -7.06 24.77 11.16
C LYS A 364 -5.78 25.37 10.60
N MET A 365 -5.64 25.38 9.27
CA MET A 365 -4.85 26.38 8.57
C MET A 365 -5.76 27.24 7.70
#